data_AF-A0A430L6R0-F1
#
_entry.id   AF-A0A430L6R0-F1
#
_cell.length_a   1.000
_cell.length_b   1.000
_cell.length_c   1.000
_cell.angle_alpha   90.00
_cell.angle_beta   90.00
_cell.angle_gamma   90.00
#
_symmetry.space_group_name_H-M   'P 1'
#
loop_
_entity.id
_entity.type
_entity.pdbx_description
1 polymer ?
#
loop_
_entity_poly.entity_id
_entity_poly.type
_entity_poly.pdbx_seq_one_letter_code
_entity_poly.pdbx_strand_id
1 'polypeptide(L)'
;MHFLQLSLAALVGVAQAVDVQVVSVGRNSATNATGLKFWPEKITAEPGTMVQFQFWAGNHTVTQSTFDDPCIPIGNINSSIEGVYSGYMPVEASMAMGMIPTYTIEIKDTKPLWLYCSKAKHCQGGMSMVINENTAANSSRSLDNYRTGCQSATGADVVPVNVATGGGNNGGSNGGSGGDSGSGNDSGSGSGGDSSNGGGSDSGSGSGGDSNNGGSGSDSGSGSGDGSGSGSGGDSPLPTGIQTPAPTGTPTAGSPASTESIVTASAPKLLAPSSLVLAVGAALLLL
;
A
#
# COMPACT_ATOMS: atom_id res chain seq x y z
N MET A 1 39.31 61.42 -15.19
CA MET A 1 37.92 61.47 -14.69
C MET A 1 37.29 60.12 -15.00
N HIS A 2 37.31 59.18 -14.04
CA HIS A 2 36.73 57.84 -14.21
C HIS A 2 35.22 57.94 -13.93
N PHE A 3 34.39 57.63 -14.92
CA PHE A 3 32.94 57.53 -14.75
C PHE A 3 32.58 56.12 -14.32
N LEU A 4 32.15 56.00 -13.06
CA LEU A 4 31.65 54.77 -12.44
C LEU A 4 30.24 54.51 -12.99
N GLN A 5 30.09 53.52 -13.87
CA GLN A 5 28.78 53.07 -14.33
C GLN A 5 28.16 52.14 -13.28
N LEU A 6 27.10 52.61 -12.62
CA LEU A 6 26.27 51.80 -11.74
C LEU A 6 25.26 51.03 -12.60
N SER A 7 25.50 49.75 -12.84
CA SER A 7 24.54 48.85 -13.50
C SER A 7 23.49 48.36 -12.50
N LEU A 8 22.26 48.88 -12.62
CA LEU A 8 21.10 48.44 -11.85
C LEU A 8 20.48 47.21 -12.52
N ALA A 9 20.74 46.01 -11.99
CA ALA A 9 20.10 44.78 -12.45
C ALA A 9 18.70 44.67 -11.82
N ALA A 10 17.65 44.74 -12.65
CA ALA A 10 16.28 44.49 -12.22
C ALA A 10 16.02 42.97 -12.16
N LEU A 11 15.79 42.44 -10.95
CA LEU A 11 15.42 41.04 -10.74
C LEU A 11 13.91 40.89 -10.94
N VAL A 12 13.47 40.42 -12.12
CA VAL A 12 12.07 40.09 -12.37
C VAL A 12 11.77 38.72 -11.74
N GLY A 13 11.03 38.71 -10.64
CA GLY A 13 10.51 37.49 -10.04
C GLY A 13 9.30 36.98 -10.80
N VAL A 14 9.39 35.79 -11.40
CA VAL A 14 8.24 35.06 -11.95
C VAL A 14 7.55 34.28 -10.83
N ALA A 15 6.34 34.70 -10.45
CA ALA A 15 5.47 33.91 -9.59
C ALA A 15 4.87 32.76 -10.42
N GLN A 16 5.34 31.53 -10.18
CA GLN A 16 4.73 30.32 -10.75
C GLN A 16 3.52 29.93 -9.89
N ALA A 17 2.34 29.80 -10.49
CA ALA A 17 1.18 29.26 -9.79
C ALA A 17 1.35 27.73 -9.68
N VAL A 18 1.42 27.21 -8.45
CA VAL A 18 1.47 25.77 -8.20
C VAL A 18 0.05 25.21 -8.32
N ASP A 19 -0.16 24.27 -9.25
CA ASP A 19 -1.42 23.55 -9.37
C ASP A 19 -1.59 22.57 -8.19
N VAL A 20 -2.75 22.58 -7.55
CA VAL A 20 -3.07 21.71 -6.41
C VAL A 20 -4.37 20.98 -6.69
N GLN A 21 -4.29 19.65 -6.82
CA GLN A 21 -5.45 18.78 -6.93
C GLN A 21 -5.74 18.12 -5.58
N VAL A 22 -7.00 18.16 -5.15
CA VAL A 22 -7.42 17.64 -3.84
C VAL A 22 -8.11 16.28 -3.99
N VAL A 23 -7.70 15.33 -3.15
CA VAL A 23 -8.33 14.01 -3.01
C VAL A 23 -8.85 13.87 -1.58
N SER A 24 -10.16 13.67 -1.42
CA SER A 24 -10.78 13.38 -0.13
C SER A 24 -10.64 11.89 0.21
N VAL A 25 -10.26 11.56 1.44
CA VAL A 25 -10.02 10.18 1.91
C VAL A 25 -10.99 9.83 3.03
N GLY A 26 -11.63 8.66 2.93
CA GLY A 26 -12.52 8.11 3.97
C GLY A 26 -13.94 8.73 4.00
N ARG A 27 -14.05 10.01 3.67
CA ARG A 27 -15.32 10.70 3.44
C ARG A 27 -15.18 11.73 2.31
N ASN A 28 -16.18 11.77 1.43
CA ASN A 28 -16.28 12.79 0.38
C ASN A 28 -16.64 14.14 1.01
N SER A 29 -15.81 15.16 0.79
CA SER A 29 -16.01 16.51 1.34
C SER A 29 -17.20 17.25 0.75
N ALA A 30 -17.61 16.95 -0.48
CA ALA A 30 -18.73 17.61 -1.15
C ALA A 30 -20.09 16.96 -0.83
N THR A 31 -20.13 15.63 -0.74
CA THR A 31 -21.40 14.88 -0.59
C THR A 31 -21.60 14.28 0.80
N ASN A 32 -20.59 14.33 1.67
CA ASN A 32 -20.54 13.66 2.97
C ASN A 32 -20.66 12.12 2.91
N ALA A 33 -20.59 11.51 1.72
CA ALA A 33 -20.56 10.06 1.58
C ALA A 33 -19.30 9.47 2.23
N THR A 34 -19.47 8.50 3.13
CA THR A 34 -18.36 7.80 3.82
C THR A 34 -18.07 6.45 3.20
N GLY A 35 -16.82 5.99 3.25
CA GLY A 35 -16.45 4.68 2.75
C GLY A 35 -14.95 4.44 2.67
N LEU A 36 -14.56 3.20 2.42
CA LEU A 36 -13.18 2.79 2.19
C LEU A 36 -12.72 3.21 0.80
N LYS A 37 -12.59 4.52 0.58
CA LYS A 37 -12.48 5.09 -0.76
C LYS A 37 -11.73 6.43 -0.77
N PHE A 38 -11.14 6.70 -1.93
CA PHE A 38 -10.57 7.99 -2.31
C PHE A 38 -11.56 8.71 -3.22
N TRP A 39 -11.70 10.04 -3.13
CA TRP A 39 -12.54 10.82 -4.01
C TRP A 39 -11.78 12.02 -4.58
N PRO A 40 -11.63 12.13 -5.91
CA PRO A 40 -11.90 11.09 -6.92
C PRO A 40 -10.91 9.90 -6.84
N GLU A 41 -11.24 8.78 -7.47
CA GLU A 41 -10.38 7.58 -7.51
C GLU A 41 -9.43 7.55 -8.71
N LYS A 42 -9.65 8.45 -9.68
CA LYS A 42 -8.83 8.59 -10.88
C LYS A 42 -8.58 10.09 -11.07
N ILE A 43 -7.32 10.47 -11.17
CA ILE A 43 -6.93 11.84 -11.52
C ILE A 43 -5.84 11.82 -12.58
N THR A 44 -5.75 12.91 -13.34
CA THR A 44 -4.66 13.18 -14.26
C THR A 44 -3.97 14.47 -13.80
N ALA A 45 -2.66 14.41 -13.68
CA ALA A 45 -1.84 15.49 -13.15
C ALA A 45 -0.52 15.57 -13.91
N GLU A 46 -0.16 16.76 -14.34
CA GLU A 46 1.10 17.00 -15.03
C GLU A 46 2.27 17.05 -14.04
N PRO A 47 3.52 16.86 -14.50
CA PRO A 47 4.70 17.05 -13.66
C PRO A 47 4.71 18.45 -13.05
N GLY A 48 4.95 18.54 -11.74
CA GLY A 48 4.91 19.78 -10.96
C GLY A 48 3.57 20.07 -10.28
N THR A 49 2.49 19.37 -10.62
CA THR A 49 1.23 19.44 -9.85
C THR A 49 1.43 18.83 -8.46
N MET A 50 0.85 19.47 -7.43
CA MET A 50 0.74 18.90 -6.09
C MET A 50 -0.59 18.18 -5.94
N VAL A 51 -0.56 16.94 -5.46
CA VAL A 51 -1.78 16.20 -5.09
C VAL A 51 -1.87 16.15 -3.57
N GLN A 52 -2.87 16.82 -3.02
CA GLN A 52 -3.14 16.88 -1.59
C GLN A 52 -4.27 15.93 -1.21
N PHE A 53 -3.95 14.96 -0.37
CA PHE A 53 -4.89 14.05 0.26
C PHE A 53 -5.40 14.67 1.55
N GLN A 54 -6.71 14.83 1.67
CA GLN A 54 -7.38 15.35 2.86
C GLN A 54 -8.19 14.23 3.52
N PHE A 55 -7.88 13.91 4.77
CA PHE A 55 -8.45 12.77 5.46
C PHE A 55 -9.66 13.22 6.30
N TRP A 56 -10.86 12.78 5.91
CA TRP A 56 -12.12 13.32 6.45
C TRP A 56 -12.88 12.38 7.38
N ALA A 57 -12.54 11.09 7.38
CA ALA A 57 -13.06 10.12 8.33
C ALA A 57 -12.09 8.94 8.50
N GLY A 58 -12.21 8.22 9.62
CA GLY A 58 -11.49 6.98 9.85
C GLY A 58 -9.99 7.15 10.11
N ASN A 59 -9.24 6.09 9.80
CA ASN A 59 -7.78 6.06 9.86
C ASN A 59 -7.26 5.36 8.61
N HIS A 60 -6.74 6.15 7.67
CA HIS A 60 -6.33 5.68 6.36
C HIS A 60 -4.88 6.06 6.07
N THR A 61 -4.36 5.48 4.99
CA THR A 61 -3.05 5.78 4.44
C THR A 61 -3.17 6.05 2.95
N VAL A 62 -2.18 6.72 2.39
CA VAL A 62 -1.88 6.76 0.97
C VAL A 62 -0.55 6.04 0.80
N THR A 63 -0.59 4.84 0.24
CA THR A 63 0.58 3.99 0.05
C THR A 63 0.71 3.64 -1.43
N GLN A 64 1.91 3.78 -1.99
CA GLN A 64 2.18 3.37 -3.37
C GLN A 64 2.58 1.89 -3.43
N SER A 65 2.06 1.20 -4.44
CA SER A 65 2.51 -0.13 -4.87
C SER A 65 2.88 -0.10 -6.36
N THR A 66 3.26 -1.27 -6.88
CA THR A 66 3.20 -1.52 -8.33
C THR A 66 1.79 -1.95 -8.72
N PHE A 67 1.50 -2.00 -10.02
CA PHE A 67 0.25 -2.59 -10.52
C PHE A 67 0.20 -4.11 -10.27
N ASP A 68 1.34 -4.78 -10.44
CA ASP A 68 1.43 -6.24 -10.44
C ASP A 68 1.48 -6.80 -9.00
N ASP A 69 1.92 -6.01 -8.03
CA ASP A 69 2.00 -6.35 -6.61
C ASP A 69 1.11 -5.39 -5.77
N PRO A 70 -0.22 -5.41 -5.95
CA PRO A 70 -1.12 -4.55 -5.20
C PRO A 70 -1.08 -4.88 -3.71
N CYS A 71 -1.42 -3.88 -2.89
CA CYS A 71 -1.45 -3.99 -1.42
C CYS A 71 -0.09 -4.26 -0.75
N ILE A 72 1.02 -4.18 -1.50
CA ILE A 72 2.38 -4.27 -0.98
C ILE A 72 3.08 -2.93 -1.24
N PRO A 73 3.70 -2.30 -0.23
CA PRO A 73 4.39 -1.04 -0.46
C PRO A 73 5.51 -1.20 -1.49
N ILE A 74 5.65 -0.25 -2.41
CA ILE A 74 6.63 -0.34 -3.51
C ILE A 74 8.07 -0.52 -3.01
N GLY A 75 8.42 0.08 -1.87
CA GLY A 75 9.72 -0.11 -1.23
C GLY A 75 9.98 -1.54 -0.71
N ASN A 76 8.92 -2.34 -0.48
CA ASN A 76 9.04 -3.74 -0.08
C ASN A 76 9.19 -4.67 -1.30
N ILE A 77 8.74 -4.22 -2.48
CA ILE A 77 8.91 -4.91 -3.76
C ILE A 77 10.29 -4.60 -4.34
N ASN A 78 10.70 -3.33 -4.26
CA ASN A 78 12.00 -2.86 -4.68
C ASN A 78 12.56 -1.86 -3.66
N SER A 79 13.53 -2.31 -2.87
CA SER A 79 14.15 -1.53 -1.79
C SER A 79 14.94 -0.30 -2.26
N SER A 80 15.22 -0.18 -3.55
CA SER A 80 15.90 0.98 -4.14
C SER A 80 14.94 2.13 -4.51
N ILE A 81 13.63 1.92 -4.40
CA ILE A 81 12.61 2.91 -4.73
C ILE A 81 12.00 3.45 -3.43
N GLU A 82 12.16 4.75 -3.20
CA GLU A 82 11.36 5.46 -2.19
C GLU A 82 9.95 5.69 -2.75
N GLY A 83 8.96 5.06 -2.12
CA GLY A 83 7.56 5.14 -2.51
C GLY A 83 6.78 6.18 -1.74
N VAL A 84 5.59 6.50 -2.23
CA VAL A 84 4.61 7.28 -1.45
C VAL A 84 4.15 6.47 -0.23
N TYR A 85 4.26 7.04 0.97
CA TYR A 85 3.63 6.53 2.18
C TYR A 85 3.29 7.67 3.14
N SER A 86 2.00 7.94 3.34
CA SER A 86 1.56 9.02 4.23
C SER A 86 1.72 8.73 5.72
N GLY A 87 1.92 7.46 6.10
CA GLY A 87 1.60 7.02 7.46
C GLY A 87 0.09 6.99 7.71
N TYR A 88 -0.29 6.44 8.87
CA TYR A 88 -1.68 6.39 9.33
C TYR A 88 -2.16 7.77 9.75
N MET A 89 -3.29 8.21 9.20
CA MET A 89 -3.91 9.50 9.49
C MET A 89 -5.22 9.30 10.29
N PRO A 90 -5.16 9.17 11.63
CA PRO A 90 -6.34 9.06 12.48
C PRO A 90 -7.07 10.40 12.56
N VAL A 91 -8.21 10.50 11.88
CA VAL A 91 -8.97 11.76 11.74
C VAL A 91 -9.52 12.24 13.08
N GLU A 92 -9.98 11.34 13.95
CA GLU A 92 -10.54 11.69 15.27
C GLU A 92 -9.56 12.52 16.12
N ALA A 93 -8.27 12.12 16.14
CA ALA A 93 -7.23 12.84 16.85
C ALA A 93 -6.99 14.25 16.29
N SER A 94 -7.06 14.41 14.97
CA SER A 94 -6.87 15.72 14.32
C SER A 94 -8.08 16.63 14.47
N MET A 95 -9.29 16.07 14.42
CA MET A 95 -10.52 16.83 14.64
C MET A 95 -10.63 17.36 16.06
N ALA A 96 -10.11 16.65 17.07
CA ALA A 96 -10.00 17.16 18.44
C ALA A 96 -9.15 18.45 18.53
N MET A 97 -8.26 18.67 17.56
CA MET A 97 -7.44 19.87 17.41
C MET A 97 -8.01 20.88 16.39
N GLY A 98 -9.21 20.64 15.86
CA GLY A 98 -9.83 21.51 14.85
C GLY A 98 -9.16 21.47 13.48
N MET A 99 -8.37 20.42 13.18
CA MET A 99 -7.63 20.30 11.92
C MET A 99 -8.01 19.06 11.13
N ILE A 100 -7.85 19.14 9.80
CA ILE A 100 -7.99 18.01 8.89
C ILE A 100 -6.57 17.51 8.60
N PRO A 101 -6.25 16.22 8.85
CA PRO A 101 -4.95 15.69 8.46
C PRO A 101 -4.81 15.73 6.95
N THR A 102 -3.65 16.18 6.48
CA THR A 102 -3.34 16.25 5.05
C THR A 102 -2.00 15.62 4.75
N TYR A 103 -1.88 15.01 3.57
CA TYR A 103 -0.62 14.52 3.02
C TYR A 103 -0.51 15.01 1.58
N THR A 104 0.64 15.54 1.17
CA THR A 104 0.79 16.13 -0.17
C THR A 104 1.98 15.50 -0.88
N ILE A 105 1.79 15.10 -2.13
CA ILE A 105 2.85 14.63 -3.01
C ILE A 105 3.01 15.56 -4.20
N GLU A 106 4.22 15.69 -4.73
CA GLU A 106 4.49 16.34 -6.00
C GLU A 106 4.54 15.28 -7.10
N ILE A 107 3.83 15.51 -8.20
CA ILE A 107 3.88 14.64 -9.37
C ILE A 107 5.15 14.91 -10.15
N LYS A 108 5.99 13.88 -10.31
CA LYS A 108 7.33 14.01 -10.91
C LYS A 108 7.36 13.69 -12.40
N ASP A 109 6.48 12.82 -12.86
CA ASP A 109 6.34 12.44 -14.26
C ASP A 109 4.89 12.01 -14.56
N THR A 110 4.62 11.67 -15.82
CA THR A 110 3.31 11.23 -16.29
C THR A 110 3.10 9.72 -16.16
N LYS A 111 3.97 8.99 -15.46
CA LYS A 111 3.79 7.54 -15.26
C LYS A 111 2.62 7.28 -14.30
N PRO A 112 1.90 6.16 -14.46
CA PRO A 112 0.82 5.82 -13.53
C PRO A 112 1.35 5.59 -12.10
N LEU A 113 0.72 6.23 -11.11
CA LEU A 113 0.91 5.92 -9.69
C LEU A 113 -0.30 5.13 -9.18
N TRP A 114 -0.06 3.89 -8.78
CA TRP A 114 -1.05 3.02 -8.14
C TRP A 114 -0.97 3.20 -6.63
N LEU A 115 -2.06 3.70 -6.04
CA LEU A 115 -2.13 4.04 -4.63
C LEU A 115 -3.23 3.24 -3.95
N TYR A 116 -3.01 2.86 -2.70
CA TYR A 116 -3.96 2.10 -1.90
C TYR A 116 -3.89 2.50 -0.42
N CYS A 117 -4.89 2.07 0.34
CA CYS A 117 -4.84 2.16 1.80
C CYS A 117 -4.34 0.85 2.41
N SER A 118 -3.22 0.93 3.13
CA SER A 118 -2.58 -0.20 3.81
C SER A 118 -3.23 -0.60 5.13
N LYS A 119 -4.21 0.14 5.64
CA LYS A 119 -4.88 -0.19 6.90
C LYS A 119 -5.70 -1.48 6.78
N ALA A 120 -5.48 -2.42 7.68
CA ALA A 120 -6.25 -3.67 7.80
C ALA A 120 -6.49 -4.32 6.42
N LYS A 121 -7.77 -4.49 6.06
CA LYS A 121 -8.22 -5.02 4.76
C LYS A 121 -8.81 -3.95 3.83
N HIS A 122 -8.45 -2.68 4.01
CA HIS A 122 -9.00 -1.60 3.19
C HIS A 122 -8.60 -1.76 1.71
N CYS A 123 -7.36 -2.15 1.43
CA CYS A 123 -6.90 -2.43 0.08
C CYS A 123 -7.75 -3.53 -0.60
N GLN A 124 -7.91 -4.67 0.07
CA GLN A 124 -8.73 -5.79 -0.38
C GLN A 124 -10.21 -5.41 -0.50
N GLY A 125 -10.68 -4.51 0.36
CA GLY A 125 -12.00 -3.90 0.29
C GLY A 125 -12.19 -2.90 -0.85
N GLY A 126 -11.19 -2.73 -1.71
CA GLY A 126 -11.26 -1.86 -2.90
C GLY A 126 -10.73 -0.45 -2.70
N MET A 127 -10.18 -0.11 -1.53
CA MET A 127 -9.65 1.24 -1.24
C MET A 127 -8.35 1.49 -1.98
N SER A 128 -8.51 1.92 -3.23
CA SER A 128 -7.45 2.11 -4.22
C SER A 128 -7.80 3.26 -5.16
N MET A 129 -6.77 3.90 -5.67
CA MET A 129 -6.88 4.95 -6.68
C MET A 129 -5.67 4.94 -7.61
N VAL A 130 -5.79 5.67 -8.71
CA VAL A 130 -4.70 5.84 -9.68
C VAL A 130 -4.55 7.31 -10.07
N ILE A 131 -3.30 7.76 -10.13
CA ILE A 131 -2.92 9.03 -10.76
C ILE A 131 -2.29 8.68 -12.11
N ASN A 132 -2.65 9.40 -13.16
CA ASN A 132 -2.10 9.24 -14.51
C ASN A 132 -2.26 7.81 -15.07
N GLU A 133 -3.45 7.23 -14.92
CA GLU A 133 -3.77 5.96 -15.59
C GLU A 133 -3.55 6.08 -17.11
N ASN A 134 -2.88 5.10 -17.71
CA ASN A 134 -2.56 5.11 -19.14
C ASN A 134 -3.03 3.82 -19.84
N THR A 135 -4.35 3.64 -19.89
CA THR A 135 -5.00 2.50 -20.57
C THR A 135 -4.86 2.56 -22.09
N ALA A 136 -4.52 3.72 -22.66
CA ALA A 136 -4.19 3.85 -24.08
C ALA A 136 -2.87 3.12 -24.42
N ALA A 137 -1.87 3.20 -23.54
CA ALA A 137 -0.61 2.47 -23.70
C ALA A 137 -0.73 0.99 -23.30
N ASN A 138 -1.53 0.68 -22.29
CA ASN A 138 -1.81 -0.69 -21.89
C ASN A 138 -3.21 -0.82 -21.28
N SER A 139 -4.15 -1.36 -22.07
CA SER A 139 -5.56 -1.48 -21.69
C SER A 139 -5.81 -2.41 -20.51
N SER A 140 -4.89 -3.34 -20.21
CA SER A 140 -5.01 -4.20 -19.02
C SER A 140 -4.64 -3.48 -17.73
N ARG A 141 -3.93 -2.35 -17.80
CA ARG A 141 -3.55 -1.55 -16.63
C ARG A 141 -4.58 -0.47 -16.30
N SER A 142 -5.77 -0.92 -15.92
CA SER A 142 -6.86 -0.09 -15.44
C SER A 142 -7.05 -0.21 -13.91
N LEU A 143 -7.66 0.80 -13.29
CA LEU A 143 -8.02 0.76 -11.86
C LEU A 143 -8.91 -0.42 -11.49
N ASP A 144 -9.80 -0.85 -12.38
CA ASP A 144 -10.67 -1.98 -12.12
C ASP A 144 -9.89 -3.31 -12.08
N ASN A 145 -8.90 -3.46 -12.97
CA ASN A 145 -8.01 -4.62 -12.93
C ASN A 145 -7.06 -4.58 -11.73
N TYR A 146 -6.55 -3.39 -11.38
CA TYR A 146 -5.74 -3.21 -10.17
C TYR A 146 -6.51 -3.66 -8.91
N ARG A 147 -7.80 -3.28 -8.80
CA ARG A 147 -8.68 -3.71 -7.70
C ARG A 147 -8.90 -5.20 -7.63
N THR A 148 -9.01 -5.86 -8.78
CA THR A 148 -9.15 -7.32 -8.84
C THR A 148 -7.91 -7.99 -8.25
N GLY A 149 -6.71 -7.45 -8.53
CA GLY A 149 -5.47 -7.84 -7.85
C GLY A 149 -5.51 -7.56 -6.35
N CYS A 150 -5.98 -6.38 -5.93
CA CYS A 150 -6.12 -6.03 -4.51
C CYS A 150 -6.99 -7.03 -3.74
N GLN A 151 -8.12 -7.46 -4.30
CA GLN A 151 -9.04 -8.42 -3.66
C GLN A 151 -8.39 -9.78 -3.38
N SER A 152 -7.40 -10.15 -4.20
CA SER A 152 -6.66 -11.41 -4.07
C SER A 152 -5.47 -11.31 -3.10
N ALA A 153 -5.12 -10.10 -2.64
CA ALA A 153 -3.97 -9.88 -1.78
C ALA A 153 -4.23 -10.34 -0.33
N THR A 154 -3.27 -11.03 0.28
CA THR A 154 -3.43 -11.64 1.61
C THR A 154 -2.85 -10.82 2.76
N GLY A 155 -1.92 -9.90 2.50
CA GLY A 155 -1.31 -9.04 3.54
C GLY A 155 -2.29 -8.05 4.17
N ALA A 156 -2.15 -7.74 5.45
CA ALA A 156 -2.92 -6.69 6.12
C ALA A 156 -1.95 -5.81 6.92
N ASP A 157 -2.25 -4.51 7.02
CA ASP A 157 -1.42 -3.53 7.74
C ASP A 157 0.07 -3.55 7.28
N VAL A 158 0.33 -3.89 6.01
CA VAL A 158 1.69 -3.94 5.45
C VAL A 158 2.21 -2.51 5.22
N VAL A 159 3.29 -2.15 5.90
CA VAL A 159 3.94 -0.83 5.83
C VAL A 159 5.35 -0.93 5.20
N PRO A 160 5.89 0.17 4.64
CA PRO A 160 7.25 0.16 4.10
C PRO A 160 8.30 -0.29 5.12
N VAL A 161 9.24 -1.17 4.75
CA VAL A 161 10.34 -1.62 5.64
C VAL A 161 11.35 -0.52 5.96
N ASN A 162 11.51 0.44 5.05
CA ASN A 162 12.45 1.55 5.20
C ASN A 162 11.67 2.87 5.16
N VAL A 163 10.94 3.19 6.22
CA VAL A 163 10.39 4.55 6.36
C VAL A 163 11.56 5.48 6.68
N ALA A 164 12.18 6.07 5.65
CA ALA A 164 13.07 7.20 5.83
C ALA A 164 12.27 8.27 6.60
N THR A 165 12.70 8.55 7.82
CA THR A 165 12.01 9.47 8.73
C THR A 165 12.11 10.90 8.20
N GLY A 166 11.15 11.28 7.37
CA GLY A 166 10.92 12.64 6.90
C GLY A 166 9.70 13.25 7.57
N GLY A 167 9.89 13.79 8.78
CA GLY A 167 9.03 14.84 9.36
C GLY A 167 7.58 14.46 9.73
N GLY A 168 7.39 13.87 10.92
CA GLY A 168 6.08 13.77 11.55
C GLY A 168 6.09 12.84 12.75
N ASN A 169 6.43 13.35 13.93
CA ASN A 169 6.28 12.62 15.19
C ASN A 169 4.82 12.19 15.39
N ASN A 170 4.57 10.88 15.38
CA ASN A 170 3.80 10.25 16.44
C ASN A 170 4.13 8.75 16.49
N GLY A 171 4.56 8.33 17.68
CA GLY A 171 5.16 7.03 17.95
C GLY A 171 4.22 5.86 17.77
N GLY A 172 4.80 4.76 17.29
CA GLY A 172 4.14 3.47 17.12
C GLY A 172 5.09 2.46 16.50
N SER A 173 6.28 2.30 17.10
CA SER A 173 7.22 1.26 16.72
C SER A 173 6.60 -0.12 17.00
N ASN A 174 6.44 -0.94 15.97
CA ASN A 174 6.46 -2.39 16.14
C ASN A 174 7.25 -3.01 14.98
N GLY A 175 8.57 -2.84 15.04
CA GLY A 175 9.50 -3.67 14.31
C GLY A 175 9.64 -4.99 15.05
N GLY A 176 9.18 -6.07 14.42
CA GLY A 176 9.35 -7.43 14.91
C GLY A 176 9.82 -8.31 13.76
N SER A 177 11.13 -8.42 13.58
CA SER A 177 11.74 -9.50 12.81
C SER A 177 12.86 -10.06 13.65
N GLY A 178 12.52 -11.13 14.38
CA GLY A 178 13.47 -11.98 15.06
C GLY A 178 14.25 -12.78 14.03
N GLY A 179 15.56 -12.56 13.99
CA GLY A 179 16.53 -13.42 13.32
C GLY A 179 17.63 -13.71 14.33
N ASP A 180 17.42 -14.78 15.10
CA ASP A 180 18.43 -15.36 15.98
C ASP A 180 19.52 -15.99 15.10
N SER A 181 20.76 -15.57 15.32
CA SER A 181 21.95 -16.20 14.75
C SER A 181 23.07 -16.03 15.75
N GLY A 182 23.26 -17.10 16.52
CA GLY A 182 24.26 -17.22 17.55
C GLY A 182 25.67 -17.02 17.02
N SER A 183 26.50 -16.41 17.85
CA SER A 183 27.96 -16.48 17.79
C SER A 183 28.44 -16.24 19.21
N GLY A 184 28.83 -17.32 19.88
CA GLY A 184 29.30 -17.30 21.25
C GLY A 184 30.68 -16.66 21.37
N ASN A 185 30.91 -16.01 22.51
CA ASN A 185 32.25 -15.74 23.01
C ASN A 185 32.22 -15.87 24.54
N ASP A 186 32.92 -16.91 25.01
CA ASP A 186 33.22 -17.22 26.39
C ASP A 186 34.01 -16.10 27.08
N SER A 187 33.73 -15.88 28.37
CA SER A 187 34.72 -15.48 29.39
C SER A 187 34.16 -15.57 30.81
N GLY A 188 34.63 -16.57 31.56
CA GLY A 188 35.26 -16.33 32.87
C GLY A 188 34.43 -16.40 34.17
N SER A 189 34.72 -17.47 34.92
CA SER A 189 34.97 -17.50 36.39
C SER A 189 33.82 -17.75 37.37
N GLY A 190 33.98 -18.79 38.22
CA GLY A 190 33.35 -18.84 39.54
C GLY A 190 33.11 -20.24 40.13
N SER A 191 34.05 -20.69 40.95
CA SER A 191 34.22 -21.98 41.65
C SER A 191 33.11 -22.49 42.60
N GLY A 192 33.12 -23.82 42.82
CA GLY A 192 32.58 -24.56 43.98
C GLY A 192 31.99 -25.92 43.54
N GLY A 193 32.30 -27.11 44.04
CA GLY A 193 33.02 -27.58 45.22
C GLY A 193 32.32 -28.87 45.71
N ASP A 194 32.99 -30.02 45.56
CA ASP A 194 32.81 -31.34 46.21
C ASP A 194 31.49 -32.14 46.13
N SER A 195 31.55 -33.38 45.62
CA SER A 195 31.55 -34.62 46.45
C SER A 195 31.38 -35.90 45.61
N SER A 196 31.97 -36.97 46.15
CA SER A 196 32.49 -38.17 45.49
C SER A 196 31.53 -39.37 45.35
N ASN A 197 32.05 -40.41 44.65
CA ASN A 197 31.79 -41.86 44.76
C ASN A 197 30.82 -42.46 43.73
N GLY A 198 31.10 -43.55 43.01
CA GLY A 198 32.25 -44.46 42.93
C GLY A 198 31.92 -45.69 42.06
N GLY A 199 32.96 -46.37 41.54
CA GLY A 199 32.97 -47.74 41.01
C GLY A 199 32.37 -47.95 39.60
N GLY A 200 32.89 -48.77 38.69
CA GLY A 200 34.04 -49.67 38.61
C GLY A 200 34.10 -50.13 37.13
N SER A 201 35.28 -50.10 36.51
CA SER A 201 36.05 -51.28 36.08
C SER A 201 35.56 -52.02 34.83
N ASP A 202 36.47 -52.04 33.84
CA ASP A 202 36.75 -53.12 32.89
C ASP A 202 35.78 -53.36 31.73
N SER A 203 36.18 -53.77 30.53
CA SER A 203 37.45 -53.93 29.80
C SER A 203 37.00 -54.58 28.47
N GLY A 204 37.74 -54.41 27.37
CA GLY A 204 37.63 -55.35 26.25
C GLY A 204 37.63 -54.74 24.86
N SER A 205 38.85 -54.48 24.39
CA SER A 205 39.27 -54.28 23.00
C SER A 205 38.80 -55.39 22.05
N GLY A 206 38.69 -55.07 20.76
CA GLY A 206 38.54 -56.09 19.72
C GLY A 206 38.46 -55.52 18.30
N SER A 207 39.61 -55.26 17.71
CA SER A 207 39.84 -54.78 16.35
C SER A 207 39.64 -55.86 15.27
N GLY A 208 39.46 -55.40 14.02
CA GLY A 208 39.72 -56.16 12.78
C GLY A 208 38.43 -56.64 12.09
N GLY A 209 38.26 -56.55 10.79
CA GLY A 209 39.16 -56.20 9.70
C GLY A 209 38.54 -56.78 8.41
N ASP A 210 38.73 -56.05 7.31
CA ASP A 210 38.75 -56.51 5.91
C ASP A 210 37.48 -57.17 5.32
N SER A 211 36.83 -56.46 4.38
CA SER A 211 37.07 -56.53 2.94
C SER A 211 36.56 -57.84 2.31
N ASN A 212 35.53 -57.72 1.47
CA ASN A 212 35.65 -57.81 0.01
C ASN A 212 34.37 -58.36 -0.65
N ASN A 213 34.20 -57.99 -1.92
CA ASN A 213 33.39 -58.64 -2.94
C ASN A 213 31.87 -58.37 -2.86
N GLY A 214 31.19 -57.83 -3.86
CA GLY A 214 31.43 -57.82 -5.30
C GLY A 214 30.22 -58.43 -6.01
N GLY A 215 29.76 -57.79 -7.08
CA GLY A 215 28.97 -58.45 -8.12
C GLY A 215 27.45 -58.35 -8.04
N SER A 216 26.93 -57.34 -8.74
CA SER A 216 25.98 -57.44 -9.87
C SER A 216 24.92 -58.57 -9.88
N GLY A 217 23.66 -58.18 -10.10
CA GLY A 217 22.64 -59.08 -10.63
C GLY A 217 21.22 -58.54 -10.55
N SER A 218 20.71 -58.10 -11.69
CA SER A 218 19.33 -57.69 -11.97
C SER A 218 18.30 -58.79 -11.70
N ASP A 219 17.07 -58.44 -11.29
CA ASP A 219 15.85 -58.67 -12.09
C ASP A 219 14.55 -58.38 -11.32
N SER A 220 13.72 -57.54 -11.94
CA SER A 220 12.27 -57.63 -12.18
C SER A 220 11.31 -58.11 -11.07
N GLY A 221 10.32 -57.26 -10.75
CA GLY A 221 9.11 -57.67 -10.05
C GLY A 221 8.01 -56.59 -10.06
N SER A 222 7.10 -56.70 -11.03
CA SER A 222 5.86 -55.92 -11.16
C SER A 222 4.78 -56.38 -10.17
N GLY A 223 3.85 -55.50 -9.82
CA GLY A 223 2.44 -55.89 -9.63
C GLY A 223 1.79 -55.62 -8.27
N SER A 224 0.94 -54.59 -8.27
CA SER A 224 -0.41 -54.45 -7.68
C SER A 224 -0.81 -55.16 -6.38
N GLY A 225 -1.41 -54.37 -5.47
CA GLY A 225 -2.26 -54.85 -4.38
C GLY A 225 -3.43 -53.89 -4.11
N ASP A 226 -4.64 -54.36 -4.44
CA ASP A 226 -5.95 -53.96 -3.91
C ASP A 226 -5.98 -54.14 -2.36
N GLY A 227 -6.90 -53.65 -1.52
CA GLY A 227 -8.22 -53.04 -1.64
C GLY A 227 -8.92 -53.17 -0.26
N SER A 228 -9.62 -52.11 0.14
CA SER A 228 -10.91 -52.04 0.86
C SER A 228 -11.26 -52.80 2.17
N GLY A 229 -11.74 -52.00 3.15
CA GLY A 229 -12.93 -52.22 4.01
C GLY A 229 -12.68 -52.51 5.50
N SER A 230 -13.52 -52.21 6.51
CA SER A 230 -14.72 -51.37 6.73
C SER A 230 -15.15 -51.50 8.22
N GLY A 231 -15.83 -50.48 8.78
CA GLY A 231 -16.77 -50.54 9.94
C GLY A 231 -16.23 -50.07 11.30
N SER A 232 -16.98 -49.51 12.28
CA SER A 232 -18.40 -49.10 12.45
C SER A 232 -18.57 -48.40 13.82
N GLY A 233 -19.58 -47.53 14.00
CA GLY A 233 -20.35 -47.41 15.26
C GLY A 233 -20.49 -46.03 15.95
N GLY A 234 -21.74 -45.62 16.25
CA GLY A 234 -22.08 -44.68 17.34
C GLY A 234 -23.30 -43.75 17.11
N ASP A 235 -24.46 -44.08 17.72
CA ASP A 235 -25.80 -43.47 17.58
C ASP A 235 -26.18 -42.35 18.59
N SER A 236 -27.20 -41.53 18.19
CA SER A 236 -28.36 -40.98 18.97
C SER A 236 -28.34 -39.52 19.57
N PRO A 237 -29.50 -38.82 19.84
CA PRO A 237 -30.43 -38.18 18.86
C PRO A 237 -31.08 -36.77 19.21
N LEU A 238 -31.67 -36.10 18.18
CA LEU A 238 -32.91 -35.22 18.04
C LEU A 238 -33.20 -33.94 18.90
N PRO A 239 -34.18 -33.03 18.56
CA PRO A 239 -34.77 -32.50 17.28
C PRO A 239 -34.95 -30.93 17.23
N THR A 240 -35.30 -30.22 16.13
CA THR A 240 -36.69 -29.88 15.66
C THR A 240 -36.69 -28.83 14.51
N GLY A 241 -37.61 -28.97 13.52
CA GLY A 241 -38.26 -27.88 12.72
C GLY A 241 -37.72 -27.60 11.30
N ILE A 242 -38.13 -28.29 10.22
CA ILE A 242 -39.34 -28.21 9.37
C ILE A 242 -39.42 -27.02 8.37
N GLN A 243 -39.06 -27.35 7.11
CA GLN A 243 -39.65 -27.09 5.78
C GLN A 243 -40.26 -25.74 5.34
N THR A 244 -39.73 -25.29 4.20
CA THR A 244 -40.23 -24.37 3.15
C THR A 244 -41.59 -24.79 2.56
N PRO A 245 -42.31 -23.90 1.84
CA PRO A 245 -42.15 -23.85 0.38
C PRO A 245 -42.28 -22.45 -0.29
N ALA A 246 -41.57 -22.27 -1.40
CA ALA A 246 -41.87 -21.29 -2.47
C ALA A 246 -43.00 -21.84 -3.38
N PRO A 247 -43.48 -21.23 -4.50
CA PRO A 247 -43.04 -20.01 -5.21
C PRO A 247 -44.20 -19.13 -5.77
N THR A 248 -43.91 -17.96 -6.37
CA THR A 248 -44.47 -17.48 -7.67
C THR A 248 -44.10 -16.01 -7.95
N GLY A 249 -43.78 -15.70 -9.22
CA GLY A 249 -43.96 -14.34 -9.76
C GLY A 249 -42.82 -13.79 -10.62
N THR A 250 -42.72 -14.24 -11.87
CA THR A 250 -42.15 -13.45 -12.99
C THR A 250 -43.27 -12.60 -13.58
N PRO A 251 -42.99 -11.36 -14.04
CA PRO A 251 -43.36 -11.07 -15.42
C PRO A 251 -42.29 -10.33 -16.24
N THR A 252 -42.53 -10.43 -17.53
CA THR A 252 -41.73 -10.14 -18.72
C THR A 252 -41.73 -8.66 -19.14
N ALA A 253 -40.60 -8.25 -19.74
CA ALA A 253 -40.34 -7.23 -20.77
C ALA A 253 -40.85 -5.77 -20.65
N GLY A 254 -39.94 -4.86 -20.96
CA GLY A 254 -40.27 -3.51 -21.43
C GLY A 254 -39.07 -2.59 -21.54
N SER A 255 -38.34 -2.63 -22.66
CA SER A 255 -37.64 -1.43 -23.16
C SER A 255 -38.67 -0.37 -23.50
N PRO A 256 -38.36 0.91 -23.27
CA PRO A 256 -38.20 1.77 -24.43
C PRO A 256 -36.93 2.63 -24.37
N ALA A 257 -36.41 2.89 -25.56
CA ALA A 257 -35.45 3.95 -25.83
C ALA A 257 -36.00 5.31 -25.38
N SER A 258 -35.16 6.13 -24.76
CA SER A 258 -35.33 7.58 -24.74
C SER A 258 -33.95 8.22 -24.74
N THR A 259 -33.71 8.91 -25.84
CA THR A 259 -32.60 9.80 -26.14
C THR A 259 -32.59 11.00 -25.17
N GLU A 260 -31.39 11.60 -25.00
CA GLU A 260 -31.10 12.93 -24.42
C GLU A 260 -31.06 12.99 -22.87
N SER A 261 -30.04 13.53 -22.19
CA SER A 261 -29.20 14.68 -22.52
C SER A 261 -27.80 14.56 -21.92
N ILE A 262 -26.78 14.87 -22.73
CA ILE A 262 -25.41 15.13 -22.27
C ILE A 262 -25.42 16.53 -21.64
N VAL A 263 -25.33 16.60 -20.31
CA VAL A 263 -25.12 17.87 -19.62
C VAL A 263 -23.61 18.16 -19.66
N THR A 264 -23.16 18.81 -20.73
CA THR A 264 -21.84 19.44 -20.79
C THR A 264 -21.86 20.61 -19.82
N ALA A 265 -21.41 20.39 -18.59
CA ALA A 265 -21.09 21.47 -17.66
C ALA A 265 -19.88 22.24 -18.24
N SER A 266 -20.17 23.33 -18.94
CA SER A 266 -19.17 24.32 -19.32
C SER A 266 -18.64 24.96 -18.04
N ALA A 267 -17.36 24.78 -17.78
CA ALA A 267 -16.65 25.55 -16.76
C ALA A 267 -16.75 27.04 -17.08
N PRO A 268 -17.03 27.92 -16.11
CA PRO A 268 -16.91 29.36 -16.35
C PRO A 268 -15.43 29.68 -16.59
N LYS A 269 -15.12 30.11 -17.81
CA LYS A 269 -13.87 30.75 -18.17
C LYS A 269 -13.71 31.98 -17.29
N LEU A 270 -12.87 31.89 -16.26
CA LEU A 270 -12.53 33.00 -15.41
C LEU A 270 -11.75 34.02 -16.25
N LEU A 271 -12.42 35.07 -16.71
CA LEU A 271 -11.75 36.22 -17.30
C LEU A 271 -10.91 36.87 -16.21
N ALA A 272 -9.59 36.77 -16.33
CA ALA A 272 -8.67 37.60 -15.56
C ALA A 272 -8.91 39.08 -15.93
N PRO A 273 -9.11 39.99 -14.95
CA PRO A 273 -9.15 41.41 -15.26
C PRO A 273 -7.75 41.87 -15.66
N SER A 274 -7.56 42.08 -16.96
CA SER A 274 -6.48 42.91 -17.49
C SER A 274 -6.82 44.35 -17.14
N SER A 275 -6.23 44.91 -16.07
CA SER A 275 -5.91 46.33 -15.89
C SER A 275 -5.50 46.62 -14.45
N LEU A 276 -4.20 46.58 -14.19
CA LEU A 276 -3.62 47.45 -13.17
C LEU A 276 -2.25 47.90 -13.68
N VAL A 277 -2.28 48.84 -14.63
CA VAL A 277 -1.12 49.65 -15.00
C VAL A 277 -0.83 50.55 -13.81
N LEU A 278 0.10 50.12 -12.95
CA LEU A 278 0.60 50.93 -11.87
C LEU A 278 1.50 52.01 -12.47
N ALA A 279 0.95 53.22 -12.60
CA ALA A 279 1.70 54.44 -12.86
C ALA A 279 2.61 54.72 -11.66
N VAL A 280 3.89 54.35 -11.77
CA VAL A 280 4.93 54.85 -10.87
C VAL A 280 5.56 56.07 -11.53
N GLY A 281 5.30 57.22 -10.92
CA GLY A 281 5.64 58.54 -11.42
C GLY A 281 7.13 58.75 -11.66
N ALA A 282 7.43 59.30 -12.83
CA ALA A 282 8.66 60.01 -13.09
C ALA A 282 8.66 61.31 -12.28
N ALA A 283 9.37 61.33 -11.15
CA ALA A 283 9.80 62.56 -10.49
C ALA A 283 11.27 62.80 -10.85
N LEU A 284 11.52 63.45 -11.98
CA LEU A 284 12.79 64.06 -12.30
C LEU A 284 12.57 65.27 -13.21
N LEU A 285 12.48 66.47 -12.63
CA LEU A 285 13.08 67.73 -13.07
C LEU A 285 12.40 68.90 -12.33
N LEU A 286 13.15 69.55 -11.44
CA LEU A 286 13.20 71.01 -11.20
C LEU A 286 13.68 71.27 -9.76
N LEU A 287 15.00 71.30 -9.59
CA LEU A 287 15.81 72.27 -8.83
C LEU A 287 17.26 71.78 -8.80
#